data_AF-K1T184-F1
#
_entry.id   AF-K1T184-F1
#
_cell.length_a   1.000
_cell.length_b   1.000
_cell.length_c   1.000
_cell.angle_alpha   90.00
_cell.angle_beta   90.00
_cell.angle_gamma   90.00
#
_symmetry.space_group_name_H-M   'P 1'
#
loop_
_entity.id
_entity.type
_entity.pdbx_description
1 polymer ?
#
loop_
_entity_poly.entity_id
_entity_poly.type
_entity_poly.pdbx_seq_one_letter_code
_entity_poly.pdbx_strand_id
1 'polypeptide(L)'
;MRYSGAINYVLDEARVSGHLFLSVDETVGQCYELLNMGCDDEVVSEEEIRQAISNERVESRIYVEGSRVYLSYERMCEVKSAKRIVSMILQEGFTKIDDLDSKIDNAERTLHQRLAPSQRNAVKLCLSHPISIMTGGPGSGKTTTLRFILDIYKAAFPANEVLLAAPTGRASRRMAEQTGMYASTLHSALGLVTDEDSPLNDKEL
;
A
#
# COMPACT_ATOMS: atom_id res chain seq x y z
N MET A 1 24.43 17.61 -16.98
CA MET A 1 23.43 18.43 -16.25
C MET A 1 22.09 18.51 -16.97
N ARG A 2 22.00 18.86 -18.27
CA ARG A 2 20.71 18.93 -19.01
C ARG A 2 19.95 17.59 -19.10
N TYR A 3 20.63 16.52 -19.50
CA TYR A 3 20.01 15.19 -19.69
C TYR A 3 19.51 14.60 -18.37
N SER A 4 20.32 14.70 -17.32
CA SER A 4 19.96 14.34 -15.94
C SER A 4 18.67 15.02 -15.49
N GLY A 5 18.57 16.34 -15.69
CA GLY A 5 17.39 17.11 -15.32
C GLY A 5 16.13 16.65 -16.07
N ALA A 6 16.25 16.41 -17.38
CA ALA A 6 15.15 15.90 -18.20
C ALA A 6 14.68 14.51 -17.77
N ILE A 7 15.61 13.58 -17.53
CA ILE A 7 15.28 12.22 -17.08
C ILE A 7 14.55 12.25 -15.73
N ASN A 8 15.06 13.02 -14.77
CA ASN A 8 14.42 13.13 -13.46
C ASN A 8 13.04 13.79 -13.55
N TYR A 9 12.88 14.83 -14.39
CA TYR A 9 11.60 15.48 -14.62
C TYR A 9 10.57 14.52 -15.21
N VAL A 10 10.93 13.80 -16.27
CA VAL A 10 10.06 12.82 -16.93
C VAL A 10 9.62 11.72 -15.97
N LEU A 11 10.56 11.20 -15.16
CA LEU A 11 10.23 10.19 -14.15
C LEU A 11 9.35 10.75 -13.01
N ASP A 12 9.53 12.01 -12.63
CA ASP A 12 8.68 12.64 -11.60
C ASP A 12 7.26 12.93 -12.12
N GLU A 13 7.11 13.36 -13.37
CA GLU A 13 5.78 13.48 -14.00
C GLU A 13 5.08 12.12 -14.11
N ALA A 14 5.82 11.07 -14.49
CA ALA A 14 5.28 9.72 -14.50
C ALA A 14 4.85 9.27 -13.10
N ARG A 15 5.63 9.61 -12.06
CA ARG A 15 5.30 9.33 -10.66
C ARG A 15 4.02 10.06 -10.23
N VAL A 16 3.86 11.34 -10.57
CA VAL A 16 2.63 12.11 -10.31
C VAL A 16 1.43 11.50 -11.02
N SER A 17 1.64 10.93 -12.21
CA SER A 17 0.62 10.18 -12.97
C SER A 17 0.32 8.78 -12.40
N GLY A 18 1.03 8.36 -11.35
CA GLY A 18 0.82 7.09 -10.67
C GLY A 18 1.71 5.93 -11.18
N HIS A 19 2.65 6.18 -12.08
CA HIS A 19 3.61 5.18 -12.52
C HIS A 19 4.74 5.00 -11.50
N LEU A 20 5.15 3.75 -11.28
CA LEU A 20 6.30 3.43 -10.42
C LEU A 20 7.64 3.50 -11.16
N PHE A 21 7.62 3.20 -12.45
CA PHE A 21 8.76 3.22 -13.36
C PHE A 21 8.28 3.52 -14.78
N LEU A 22 9.21 3.91 -15.65
CA LEU A 22 9.01 3.91 -17.09
C LEU A 22 9.95 2.89 -17.74
N SER A 23 9.62 2.39 -18.92
CA SER A 23 10.60 1.65 -19.70
C SER A 23 11.72 2.57 -20.19
N VAL A 24 12.87 2.01 -20.55
CA VAL A 24 13.97 2.78 -21.15
C VAL A 24 13.50 3.49 -22.41
N ASP A 25 12.72 2.82 -23.26
CA ASP A 25 12.24 3.42 -24.52
C ASP A 25 11.23 4.54 -24.29
N GLU A 26 10.30 4.39 -23.34
CA GLU A 26 9.38 5.47 -22.95
C GLU A 26 10.14 6.67 -22.36
N THR A 27 11.13 6.41 -21.50
CA THR A 27 11.95 7.46 -20.89
C THR A 27 12.72 8.22 -21.96
N VAL A 28 13.32 7.50 -22.91
CA VAL A 28 14.08 8.09 -24.02
C VAL A 28 13.17 8.92 -24.91
N GLY A 29 12.03 8.38 -25.33
CA GLY A 29 11.07 9.09 -26.19
C GLY A 29 10.54 10.37 -25.54
N GLN A 30 10.13 10.30 -24.28
CA GLN A 30 9.64 11.48 -23.56
C GLN A 30 10.74 12.51 -23.31
N CYS A 31 11.97 12.09 -23.01
CA CYS A 31 13.11 13.00 -22.90
C CYS A 31 13.47 13.63 -24.24
N TYR A 32 13.38 12.88 -25.34
CA TYR A 32 13.67 13.35 -26.69
C TYR A 32 12.68 14.45 -27.10
N GLU A 33 11.38 14.22 -26.89
CA GLU A 33 10.34 15.22 -27.13
C GLU A 33 10.56 16.47 -26.27
N LEU A 34 10.87 16.30 -24.98
CA LEU A 34 11.08 17.41 -24.05
C LEU A 34 12.32 18.25 -24.41
N LEU A 35 13.44 17.61 -24.77
CA LEU A 35 14.71 18.28 -25.02
C LEU A 35 14.79 18.94 -26.40
N ASN A 36 14.03 18.44 -27.37
CA ASN A 36 13.95 19.02 -28.72
C ASN A 36 12.72 19.93 -28.93
N MET A 37 11.88 20.11 -27.91
CA MET A 37 10.68 20.95 -28.01
C MET A 37 11.06 22.40 -28.36
N GLY A 38 10.49 22.91 -29.45
CA GLY A 38 10.71 24.30 -29.90
C GLY A 38 12.05 24.55 -30.59
N CYS A 39 12.77 23.48 -30.97
CA CYS A 39 13.98 23.56 -31.79
C CYS A 39 13.62 23.26 -33.25
N ASP A 40 14.16 24.03 -34.19
CA ASP A 40 13.92 23.83 -35.63
C ASP A 40 14.69 22.60 -36.19
N ASP A 41 15.79 22.22 -35.53
CA ASP A 41 16.63 21.07 -35.83
C ASP A 41 16.78 20.16 -34.59
N GLU A 42 17.15 18.89 -34.80
CA GLU A 42 17.48 17.95 -33.72
C GLU A 42 18.72 18.42 -32.95
N VAL A 43 18.55 18.74 -31.67
CA VAL A 43 19.63 19.21 -30.76
C VAL A 43 20.16 18.07 -29.89
N VAL A 44 19.34 17.06 -29.63
CA VAL A 44 19.65 15.91 -28.80
C VAL A 44 19.12 14.64 -29.46
N SER A 45 20.01 13.68 -29.71
CA SER A 45 19.65 12.36 -30.22
C SER A 45 19.18 11.41 -29.11
N GLU A 46 18.35 10.43 -29.47
CA GLU A 46 17.95 9.36 -28.55
C GLU A 46 19.16 8.57 -27.99
N GLU A 47 20.21 8.39 -28.78
CA GLU A 47 21.41 7.65 -28.39
C GLU A 47 22.15 8.38 -27.25
N GLU A 48 22.24 9.71 -27.31
CA GLU A 48 22.82 10.52 -26.22
C GLU A 48 22.00 10.38 -24.92
N ILE A 49 20.67 10.30 -25.02
CA ILE A 49 19.79 10.10 -23.86
C ILE A 49 19.99 8.70 -23.28
N ARG A 50 20.09 7.66 -24.12
CA ARG A 50 20.37 6.27 -23.68
C ARG A 50 21.70 6.16 -22.96
N GLN A 51 22.73 6.84 -23.47
CA GLN A 51 24.03 6.92 -22.81
C GLN A 51 23.93 7.68 -21.48
N ALA A 52 23.15 8.77 -21.44
CA ALA A 52 22.93 9.52 -20.20
C ALA A 52 22.23 8.69 -19.13
N ILE A 53 21.19 7.90 -19.45
CA ILE A 53 20.53 6.99 -18.51
C ILE A 53 21.52 5.95 -17.95
N SER A 54 22.41 5.44 -18.80
CA SER A 54 23.43 4.47 -18.40
C SER A 54 24.47 5.09 -17.44
N ASN A 55 24.84 6.35 -17.67
CA ASN A 55 25.81 7.09 -16.87
C ASN A 55 25.23 7.64 -15.55
N GLU A 56 23.97 8.09 -15.56
CA GLU A 56 23.21 8.59 -14.39
C GLU A 56 23.07 7.56 -13.26
N ARG A 57 23.22 6.26 -13.58
CA ARG A 57 23.32 5.18 -12.60
C ARG A 57 24.41 5.42 -11.54
N VAL A 58 25.42 6.22 -11.86
CA VAL A 58 26.55 6.57 -10.98
C VAL A 58 26.17 7.67 -9.96
N GLU A 59 25.27 8.58 -10.30
CA GLU A 59 24.83 9.68 -9.41
C GLU A 59 23.71 9.28 -8.43
N SER A 60 23.28 8.01 -8.45
CA SER A 60 22.33 7.40 -7.50
C SER A 60 20.91 8.00 -7.46
N ARG A 61 20.55 8.89 -8.39
CA ARG A 61 19.18 9.47 -8.47
C ARG A 61 18.17 8.54 -9.14
N ILE A 62 18.63 7.81 -10.15
CA ILE A 62 17.83 6.82 -10.88
C ILE A 62 18.39 5.40 -10.69
N TYR A 63 17.52 4.41 -10.83
CA TYR A 63 17.88 3.00 -10.80
C TYR A 63 17.35 2.29 -12.05
N VAL A 64 18.23 1.60 -12.76
CA VAL A 64 17.88 0.86 -13.98
C VAL A 64 17.92 -0.64 -13.70
N GLU A 65 16.79 -1.32 -13.93
CA GLU A 65 16.62 -2.77 -13.76
C GLU A 65 16.10 -3.40 -15.05
N GLY A 66 16.98 -4.02 -15.83
CA GLY A 66 16.64 -4.52 -17.15
C GLY A 66 16.19 -3.37 -18.06
N SER A 67 14.94 -3.42 -18.53
CA SER A 67 14.33 -2.39 -19.38
C SER A 67 13.56 -1.32 -18.60
N ARG A 68 13.64 -1.29 -17.27
CA ARG A 68 12.86 -0.37 -16.41
C ARG A 68 13.77 0.69 -15.78
N VAL A 69 13.30 1.92 -15.76
CA VAL A 69 13.95 3.09 -15.16
C VAL A 69 13.08 3.61 -14.03
N TYR A 70 13.66 3.65 -12.82
CA TYR A 70 13.00 4.09 -11.60
C TYR A 70 13.67 5.35 -11.05
N LEU A 71 12.91 6.16 -10.31
CA LEU A 71 13.51 6.98 -9.26
C LEU A 71 14.05 6.06 -8.16
N SER A 72 15.29 6.29 -7.70
CA SER A 72 15.96 5.39 -6.75
C SER A 72 15.17 5.20 -5.44
N TYR A 73 14.51 6.26 -4.95
CA TYR A 73 13.66 6.20 -3.77
C TYR A 73 12.45 5.28 -3.97
N GLU A 74 11.79 5.37 -5.12
CA GLU A 74 10.62 4.55 -5.44
C GLU A 74 10.97 3.07 -5.57
N ARG A 75 12.10 2.76 -6.23
CA ARG A 75 12.64 1.38 -6.28
C ARG A 75 12.91 0.84 -4.88
N MET A 76 13.52 1.67 -4.02
CA MET A 76 13.78 1.29 -2.63
C MET A 76 12.47 0.99 -1.89
N CYS A 77 11.44 1.82 -2.05
CA CYS A 77 10.12 1.60 -1.44
C CYS A 77 9.45 0.31 -1.93
N GLU A 78 9.52 0.00 -3.23
CA GLU A 78 9.02 -1.24 -3.81
C GLU A 78 9.70 -2.47 -3.19
N VAL A 79 11.05 -2.50 -3.17
CA VAL A 79 11.81 -3.61 -2.57
C VAL A 79 11.55 -3.73 -1.07
N LYS A 80 11.49 -2.62 -0.33
CA LYS A 80 11.20 -2.64 1.10
C LYS A 80 9.81 -3.23 1.36
N SER A 81 8.81 -2.82 0.59
CA SER A 81 7.44 -3.33 0.70
C SER A 81 7.37 -4.83 0.41
N ALA A 82 7.98 -5.28 -0.69
CA ALA A 82 8.03 -6.70 -1.04
C ALA A 82 8.74 -7.54 0.04
N LYS A 83 9.90 -7.08 0.52
CA LYS A 83 10.64 -7.75 1.61
C LYS A 83 9.82 -7.81 2.89
N ARG A 84 9.08 -6.75 3.24
CA ARG A 84 8.24 -6.73 4.44
C ARG A 84 7.11 -7.74 4.34
N ILE A 85 6.43 -7.82 3.19
CA ILE A 85 5.38 -8.82 2.93
C ILE A 85 5.95 -10.24 3.08
N VAL A 86 7.08 -10.53 2.45
CA VAL A 86 7.74 -11.85 2.56
C VAL A 86 8.10 -12.16 4.01
N SER A 87 8.65 -11.18 4.76
CA SER A 87 9.01 -11.39 6.17
C SER A 87 7.80 -11.73 7.06
N MET A 88 6.63 -11.15 6.76
CA MET A 88 5.39 -11.43 7.48
C MET A 88 4.83 -12.82 7.11
N ILE A 89 4.94 -13.23 5.84
CA ILE A 89 4.50 -14.56 5.39
C ILE A 89 5.36 -15.66 6.00
N LEU A 90 6.67 -15.44 6.09
CA LEU A 90 7.63 -16.41 6.64
C LEU A 90 7.75 -16.35 8.18
N GLN A 91 6.97 -15.48 8.84
CA GLN A 91 7.06 -15.32 10.28
C GLN A 91 6.63 -16.60 11.01
N GLU A 92 7.56 -17.20 11.74
CA GLU A 92 7.27 -18.28 12.67
C GLU A 92 6.55 -17.72 13.92
N GLY A 93 5.61 -18.48 14.48
CA GLY A 93 4.89 -18.08 15.69
C GLY A 93 3.56 -17.35 15.46
N PHE A 94 2.94 -17.46 14.28
CA PHE A 94 1.52 -17.11 14.13
C PHE A 94 0.67 -18.10 14.94
N THR A 95 0.11 -17.64 16.05
CA THR A 95 -0.73 -18.47 16.93
C THR A 95 -2.00 -18.88 16.19
N LYS A 96 -2.14 -20.18 15.98
CA LYS A 96 -3.34 -20.73 15.35
C LYS A 96 -4.53 -20.65 16.30
N ILE A 97 -5.69 -20.34 15.74
CA ILE A 97 -6.96 -20.48 16.43
C ILE A 97 -7.51 -21.86 16.10
N ASP A 98 -7.49 -22.76 17.06
CA ASP A 98 -8.08 -24.09 16.90
C ASP A 98 -9.60 -24.02 16.77
N ASP A 99 -10.16 -25.04 16.12
CA ASP A 99 -11.61 -25.26 15.97
C ASP A 99 -12.36 -24.06 15.35
N LEU A 100 -11.76 -23.48 14.30
CA LEU A 100 -12.28 -22.31 13.59
C LEU A 100 -13.71 -22.49 13.07
N ASP A 101 -14.08 -23.68 12.61
CA ASP A 101 -15.45 -23.95 12.13
C ASP A 101 -16.48 -23.79 13.24
N SER A 102 -16.26 -24.40 14.41
CA SER A 102 -17.16 -24.27 15.55
C SER A 102 -17.21 -22.84 16.08
N LYS A 103 -16.08 -22.11 16.05
CA LYS A 103 -16.04 -20.68 16.42
C LYS A 103 -16.84 -19.81 15.46
N ILE A 104 -16.78 -20.07 14.16
CA ILE A 104 -17.60 -19.39 13.16
C ILE A 104 -19.08 -19.72 13.40
N ASP A 105 -19.42 -20.98 13.64
CA ASP A 105 -20.81 -21.40 13.92
C ASP A 105 -21.36 -20.73 15.19
N ASN A 106 -20.54 -20.59 16.22
CA ASN A 106 -20.91 -19.86 17.43
C ASN A 106 -21.14 -18.36 17.13
N ALA A 107 -20.23 -17.73 16.37
CA ALA A 107 -20.38 -16.33 15.97
C ALA A 107 -21.65 -16.10 15.12
N GLU A 108 -21.98 -17.02 14.21
CA GLU A 108 -23.22 -16.94 13.41
C GLU A 108 -24.48 -16.98 14.28
N ARG A 109 -24.46 -17.77 15.37
CA ARG A 109 -25.55 -17.84 16.35
C ARG A 109 -25.64 -16.57 17.18
N THR A 110 -24.51 -16.08 17.71
CA THR A 110 -24.46 -14.86 18.54
C THR A 110 -24.87 -13.62 17.78
N LEU A 111 -24.46 -13.49 16.52
CA LEU A 111 -24.79 -12.36 15.66
C LEU A 111 -26.13 -12.52 14.94
N HIS A 112 -26.82 -13.65 15.12
CA HIS A 112 -28.05 -14.01 14.40
C HIS A 112 -27.93 -13.83 12.87
N GLN A 113 -26.76 -14.14 12.33
CA GLN A 113 -26.42 -13.90 10.93
C GLN A 113 -25.61 -15.06 10.38
N ARG A 114 -26.05 -15.65 9.27
CA ARG A 114 -25.30 -16.69 8.54
C ARG A 114 -24.37 -16.07 7.52
N LEU A 115 -23.13 -16.55 7.47
CA LEU A 115 -22.18 -16.14 6.45
C LEU A 115 -22.37 -16.97 5.18
N ALA A 116 -22.20 -16.33 4.02
CA ALA A 116 -22.08 -17.05 2.77
C ALA A 116 -20.79 -17.91 2.78
N PRO A 117 -20.73 -19.02 2.00
CA PRO A 117 -19.55 -19.88 1.97
C PRO A 117 -18.23 -19.13 1.67
N SER A 118 -18.27 -18.14 0.79
CA SER A 118 -17.10 -17.30 0.47
C SER A 118 -16.66 -16.43 1.64
N GLN A 119 -17.61 -15.89 2.42
CA GLN A 119 -17.32 -15.11 3.62
C GLN A 119 -16.76 -16.00 4.73
N ARG A 120 -17.33 -17.20 4.94
CA ARG A 120 -16.77 -18.19 5.88
C ARG A 120 -15.33 -18.53 5.52
N ASN A 121 -15.05 -18.76 4.24
CA ASN A 121 -13.69 -19.02 3.78
C ASN A 121 -12.76 -17.81 4.03
N ALA A 122 -13.23 -16.59 3.79
CA ALA A 122 -12.46 -15.39 4.09
C ALA A 122 -12.15 -15.26 5.59
N VAL A 123 -13.10 -15.55 6.48
CA VAL A 123 -12.85 -15.57 7.94
C VAL A 123 -11.74 -16.58 8.27
N LYS A 124 -11.83 -17.81 7.74
CA LYS A 124 -10.81 -18.84 7.98
C LYS A 124 -9.43 -18.42 7.50
N LEU A 125 -9.33 -17.90 6.28
CA LEU A 125 -8.06 -17.46 5.70
C LEU A 125 -7.43 -16.34 6.54
N CYS A 126 -8.21 -15.31 6.89
CA CYS A 126 -7.75 -14.18 7.71
C CYS A 126 -7.28 -14.59 9.11
N LEU A 127 -7.92 -15.61 9.71
CA LEU A 127 -7.57 -16.09 11.06
C LEU A 127 -6.52 -17.20 11.06
N SER A 128 -6.08 -17.67 9.88
CA SER A 128 -5.09 -18.75 9.74
C SER A 128 -3.76 -18.29 9.12
N HIS A 129 -3.69 -17.05 8.61
CA HIS A 129 -2.50 -16.52 7.95
C HIS A 129 -2.11 -15.15 8.50
N PRO A 130 -0.80 -14.84 8.56
CA PRO A 130 -0.30 -13.56 9.09
C PRO A 130 -0.67 -12.35 8.22
N ILE A 131 -0.84 -12.55 6.91
CA ILE A 131 -1.39 -11.55 5.98
C ILE A 131 -2.53 -12.20 5.22
N SER A 132 -3.61 -11.45 5.01
CA SER A 132 -4.69 -11.82 4.11
C SER A 132 -5.22 -10.59 3.38
N ILE A 133 -5.58 -10.77 2.11
CA ILE A 133 -6.23 -9.74 1.30
C ILE A 133 -7.64 -10.21 0.98
N MET A 134 -8.63 -9.47 1.48
CA MET A 134 -10.04 -9.73 1.18
C MET A 134 -10.56 -8.72 0.17
N THR A 135 -10.87 -9.20 -1.03
CA THR A 135 -11.42 -8.39 -2.12
C THR A 135 -12.91 -8.68 -2.33
N GLY A 136 -13.60 -7.79 -3.03
CA GLY A 136 -15.01 -7.97 -3.40
C GLY A 136 -15.67 -6.65 -3.81
N GLY A 137 -16.71 -6.74 -4.63
CA GLY A 137 -17.46 -5.56 -5.10
C GLY A 137 -18.25 -4.84 -3.98
N PRO A 138 -18.84 -3.68 -4.27
CA PRO A 138 -19.78 -3.02 -3.37
C PRO A 138 -20.90 -3.99 -2.94
N GLY A 139 -21.31 -3.93 -1.67
CA GLY A 139 -22.40 -4.78 -1.15
C GLY A 139 -22.04 -6.24 -0.86
N SER A 140 -20.81 -6.70 -1.10
CA SER A 140 -20.40 -8.10 -0.89
C SER A 140 -20.26 -8.54 0.59
N GLY A 141 -20.70 -7.73 1.55
CA GLY A 141 -20.63 -8.03 2.98
C GLY A 141 -19.20 -8.11 3.57
N LYS A 142 -18.22 -7.41 2.98
CA LYS A 142 -16.84 -7.34 3.52
C LYS A 142 -16.81 -6.86 4.96
N THR A 143 -17.59 -5.85 5.30
CA THR A 143 -17.61 -5.30 6.66
C THR A 143 -18.27 -6.24 7.66
N THR A 144 -19.30 -6.99 7.24
CA THR A 144 -19.84 -8.10 8.03
C THR A 144 -18.76 -9.16 8.27
N THR A 145 -18.04 -9.56 7.23
CA THR A 145 -16.96 -10.55 7.34
C THR A 145 -15.86 -10.06 8.31
N LEU A 146 -15.49 -8.78 8.23
CA LEU A 146 -14.56 -8.14 9.16
C LEU A 146 -15.04 -8.22 10.60
N ARG A 147 -16.33 -7.95 10.87
CA ARG A 147 -16.89 -8.08 12.22
C ARG A 147 -16.75 -9.49 12.79
N PHE A 148 -17.04 -10.52 12.00
CA PHE A 148 -16.84 -11.91 12.41
C PHE A 148 -15.37 -12.22 12.72
N ILE A 149 -14.44 -11.72 11.90
CA ILE A 149 -13.00 -11.87 12.14
C ILE A 149 -12.62 -11.26 13.50
N LEU A 150 -13.09 -10.04 13.77
CA LEU A 150 -12.78 -9.30 15.00
C LEU A 150 -13.36 -9.98 16.23
N ASP A 151 -14.63 -10.39 16.19
CA ASP A 151 -15.32 -11.03 17.31
C ASP A 151 -14.66 -12.36 17.68
N ILE A 152 -14.35 -13.20 16.67
CA ILE A 152 -13.66 -14.49 16.89
C ILE A 152 -12.23 -14.27 17.39
N TYR A 153 -11.50 -13.31 16.82
CA TYR A 153 -10.12 -13.01 17.22
C TYR A 153 -10.06 -12.50 18.66
N LYS A 154 -10.91 -11.56 19.04
CA LYS A 154 -10.96 -11.01 20.41
C LYS A 154 -11.40 -12.04 21.43
N ALA A 155 -12.30 -12.95 21.08
CA ALA A 155 -12.67 -14.06 21.95
C ALA A 155 -11.49 -15.04 22.16
N ALA A 156 -10.67 -15.27 21.14
CA ALA A 156 -9.49 -16.13 21.24
C ALA A 156 -8.31 -15.46 21.97
N PHE A 157 -8.13 -14.14 21.79
CA PHE A 157 -7.01 -13.38 22.34
C PHE A 157 -7.47 -12.06 22.99
N PRO A 158 -8.10 -12.11 24.18
CA PRO A 158 -8.68 -10.91 24.81
C PRO A 158 -7.66 -9.82 25.15
N ALA A 159 -6.42 -10.21 25.44
CA ALA A 159 -5.32 -9.30 25.79
C ALA A 159 -4.68 -8.63 24.57
N ASN A 160 -4.92 -9.12 23.35
CA ASN A 160 -4.29 -8.56 22.17
C ASN A 160 -4.96 -7.25 21.77
N GLU A 161 -4.18 -6.25 21.39
CA GLU A 161 -4.69 -5.02 20.82
C GLU A 161 -5.03 -5.19 19.34
N VAL A 162 -6.07 -4.49 18.88
CA VAL A 162 -6.50 -4.50 17.47
C VAL A 162 -6.62 -3.07 16.99
N LEU A 163 -5.83 -2.73 15.98
CA LEU A 163 -5.84 -1.43 15.32
C LEU A 163 -6.65 -1.52 14.02
N LEU A 164 -7.74 -0.75 13.94
CA LEU A 164 -8.50 -0.57 12.71
C LEU A 164 -8.13 0.75 12.06
N ALA A 165 -7.70 0.70 10.80
CA ALA A 165 -7.32 1.88 10.05
C ALA A 165 -7.86 1.86 8.62
N ALA A 166 -8.15 3.04 8.09
CA ALA A 166 -8.56 3.22 6.69
C ALA A 166 -7.84 4.42 6.04
N PRO A 167 -7.74 4.49 4.70
CA PRO A 167 -7.05 5.60 4.04
C PRO A 167 -7.73 6.97 4.22
N THR A 168 -9.06 7.00 4.47
CA THR A 168 -9.83 8.23 4.60
C THR A 168 -10.71 8.22 5.85
N GLY A 169 -10.99 9.42 6.40
CA GLY A 169 -11.83 9.56 7.59
C GLY A 169 -13.28 9.06 7.40
N ARG A 170 -13.83 9.18 6.19
CA ARG A 170 -15.16 8.61 5.89
C ARG A 170 -15.16 7.09 5.94
N ALA A 171 -14.12 6.46 5.42
CA ALA A 171 -13.98 5.00 5.46
C ALA A 171 -13.74 4.49 6.89
N SER A 172 -12.93 5.18 7.69
CA SER A 172 -12.69 4.79 9.08
C SER A 172 -13.93 4.95 9.96
N ARG A 173 -14.68 6.05 9.83
CA ARG A 173 -15.97 6.23 10.56
C ARG A 173 -16.95 5.11 10.24
N ARG A 174 -17.14 4.79 8.96
CA ARG A 174 -18.00 3.68 8.55
C ARG A 174 -17.50 2.34 9.09
N MET A 175 -16.18 2.11 9.10
CA MET A 175 -15.58 0.90 9.67
C MET A 175 -15.89 0.80 11.17
N ALA A 176 -15.76 1.90 11.91
CA ALA A 176 -16.08 1.96 13.34
C ALA A 176 -17.57 1.69 13.62
N GLU A 177 -18.48 2.34 12.89
CA GLU A 177 -19.93 2.14 13.04
C GLU A 177 -20.36 0.68 12.82
N GLN A 178 -19.74 0.01 11.85
CA GLN A 178 -20.13 -1.35 11.48
C GLN A 178 -19.49 -2.43 12.37
N THR A 179 -18.29 -2.16 12.88
CA THR A 179 -17.55 -3.10 13.76
C THR A 179 -17.83 -2.86 15.24
N GLY A 180 -18.30 -1.66 15.61
CA GLY A 180 -18.42 -1.24 17.01
C GLY A 180 -17.07 -0.96 17.70
N MET A 181 -15.98 -0.94 16.94
CA MET A 181 -14.61 -0.73 17.45
C MET A 181 -14.05 0.61 16.96
N TYR A 182 -13.15 1.20 17.74
CA TYR A 182 -12.46 2.42 17.32
C TYR A 182 -11.67 2.16 16.02
N ALA A 183 -11.81 3.06 15.05
CA ALA A 183 -11.05 3.06 13.81
C ALA A 183 -10.56 4.47 13.48
N SER A 184 -9.33 4.57 12.98
CA SER A 184 -8.67 5.84 12.65
C SER A 184 -8.23 5.88 11.19
N THR A 185 -7.66 7.00 10.75
CA THR A 185 -7.03 7.05 9.42
C THR A 185 -5.64 6.41 9.48
N LEU A 186 -5.11 5.93 8.35
CA LEU A 186 -3.73 5.43 8.28
C LEU A 186 -2.70 6.48 8.76
N HIS A 187 -2.93 7.77 8.48
CA HIS A 187 -2.06 8.84 8.95
C HIS A 187 -2.07 8.95 10.47
N SER A 188 -3.27 9.06 11.08
CA SER A 188 -3.43 9.12 12.53
C SER A 188 -2.86 7.88 13.23
N ALA A 189 -3.11 6.70 12.68
CA ALA A 189 -2.63 5.42 13.20
C ALA A 189 -1.10 5.31 13.21
N LEU A 190 -0.43 5.93 12.24
CA LEU A 190 1.03 5.96 12.13
C LEU A 190 1.67 7.15 12.84
N GLY A 191 0.89 7.99 13.52
CA GLY A 191 1.39 9.23 14.14
C GLY A 191 1.88 10.25 13.12
N LEU A 192 1.41 10.16 11.87
CA LEU A 192 1.67 11.15 10.82
C LEU A 192 0.69 12.29 11.02
N VAL A 193 1.05 13.16 11.95
CA VAL A 193 0.30 14.37 12.27
C VAL A 193 0.86 15.49 11.41
N THR A 194 0.01 16.24 10.73
CA THR A 194 0.38 17.57 10.24
C THR A 194 0.66 18.46 11.45
N ASP A 195 1.60 19.40 11.38
CA ASP A 195 1.97 20.26 12.52
C ASP A 195 0.76 20.97 13.18
N GLU A 196 -0.36 21.08 12.48
CA GLU A 196 -1.62 21.65 12.97
C GLU A 196 -2.42 20.73 13.93
N ASP A 197 -2.21 19.41 13.91
CA ASP A 197 -2.99 18.44 14.69
C ASP A 197 -2.20 17.79 15.84
N SER A 198 -0.98 18.30 16.12
CA SER A 198 -0.12 17.75 17.17
C SER A 198 -0.74 17.93 18.57
N PRO A 199 -1.00 16.85 19.34
CA PRO A 199 -1.48 16.96 20.72
C PRO A 199 -0.45 17.58 21.69
N LEU A 200 0.72 18.00 21.20
CA LEU A 200 1.71 18.78 21.94
C LEU A 200 1.44 20.30 21.92
N ASN A 201 0.47 20.77 21.11
CA ASN A 201 0.05 22.17 21.09
C ASN A 201 -1.07 22.48 22.11
N ASP A 202 -1.72 21.47 22.68
CA ASP A 202 -2.59 21.65 23.86
C ASP A 202 -1.76 21.67 25.14
N LYS A 203 -0.97 22.74 25.30
CA LYS A 203 -0.47 23.19 26.61
C LYS A 203 -1.13 24.52 26.96
N GLU A 204 -2.39 24.45 27.35
CA GLU A 204 -2.96 25.35 28.37
C GLU A 204 -3.63 24.50 29.46
N LEU A 205 -2.83 24.19 30.48
CA LEU A 205 -3.23 23.92 31.86
C LEU A 205 -2.05 24.24 32.77
#